data_AF-A0A7C6TPH7-F1
#
_entry.id   AF-A0A7C6TPH7-F1
#
_cell.length_a   1.000
_cell.length_b   1.000
_cell.length_c   1.000
_cell.angle_alpha   90.00
_cell.angle_beta   90.00
_cell.angle_gamma   90.00
#
_symmetry.space_group_name_H-M   'P 1'
#
loop_
_entity.id
_entity.type
_entity.pdbx_description
1 polymer ?
#
loop_
_entity_poly.entity_id
_entity_poly.type
_entity_poly.pdbx_seq_one_letter_code
_entity_poly.pdbx_strand_id
1 'polypeptide(L)'
;MKESFIFAVNTVVPIFVIVLLGGILKKIGFLKDTFFAQSERFVFRVALPSMLFLNMTNARGSVRFDGKFVAFCCIGVTAAFVLLCLIVPLFIKENDKRGAFIQGSYRSNFAILGTTLAHNMFGEA
;
A
#
# COMPACT_ATOMS: atom_id res chain seq x y z
N MET A 1 -18.30 -16.58 8.28
CA MET A 1 -17.19 -16.81 7.32
C MET A 1 -17.57 -16.46 5.88
N LYS A 2 -18.69 -16.96 5.32
CA LYS A 2 -19.16 -16.57 3.97
C LYS A 2 -19.49 -15.07 3.86
N GLU A 3 -20.15 -14.49 4.85
CA GLU A 3 -20.48 -13.06 4.84
C GLU A 3 -19.23 -12.16 4.95
N SER A 4 -18.27 -12.52 5.79
CA SER A 4 -16.99 -11.80 5.90
C SER A 4 -16.19 -11.85 4.59
N PHE A 5 -16.26 -12.97 3.87
CA PHE A 5 -15.63 -13.10 2.55
C PHE A 5 -16.33 -12.23 1.51
N ILE A 6 -17.66 -12.26 1.43
CA ILE A 6 -18.44 -11.43 0.50
C ILE A 6 -18.25 -9.95 0.79
N PHE A 7 -18.21 -9.55 2.06
CA PHE A 7 -17.90 -8.19 2.49
C PHE A 7 -16.50 -7.78 2.02
N ALA A 8 -15.47 -8.56 2.32
CA ALA A 8 -14.11 -8.28 1.89
C ALA A 8 -13.99 -8.17 0.37
N VAL A 9 -14.66 -9.04 -0.39
CA VAL A 9 -14.70 -8.98 -1.85
C VAL A 9 -15.36 -7.68 -2.32
N ASN A 10 -16.54 -7.33 -1.81
CA ASN A 10 -17.25 -6.10 -2.20
C ASN A 10 -16.45 -4.83 -1.88
N THR A 11 -15.64 -4.85 -0.84
CA THR A 11 -14.76 -3.75 -0.45
C THR A 11 -13.54 -3.61 -1.36
N VAL A 12 -12.96 -4.74 -1.76
CA VAL A 12 -11.68 -4.78 -2.48
C VAL A 12 -11.87 -4.67 -4.00
N VAL A 13 -12.95 -5.25 -4.53
CA VAL A 13 -13.26 -5.28 -5.98
C VAL A 13 -13.26 -3.89 -6.62
N PRO A 14 -13.89 -2.84 -6.05
CA PRO A 14 -13.90 -1.51 -6.65
C PRO A 14 -12.48 -0.96 -6.91
N ILE A 15 -11.57 -1.19 -5.98
CA ILE A 15 -10.18 -0.75 -6.08
C ILE A 15 -9.48 -1.48 -7.24
N PHE A 16 -9.68 -2.79 -7.35
CA PHE A 16 -9.14 -3.56 -8.47
C PHE A 16 -9.74 -3.15 -9.82
N VAL A 17 -11.02 -2.80 -9.87
CA VAL A 17 -11.67 -2.29 -11.09
C VAL A 17 -11.00 -0.99 -11.55
N ILE A 18 -10.71 -0.06 -10.63
CA ILE A 18 -10.01 1.19 -10.95
C ILE A 18 -8.59 0.92 -11.49
N VAL A 19 -7.84 0.01 -10.84
CA VAL A 19 -6.50 -0.38 -11.29
C VAL A 19 -6.54 -1.01 -12.69
N LEU A 20 -7.51 -1.89 -12.93
CA LEU A 20 -7.70 -2.56 -14.22
C LEU A 20 -8.10 -1.57 -15.31
N LEU A 21 -8.98 -0.61 -15.00
CA LEU A 21 -9.35 0.48 -15.90
C LEU A 21 -8.14 1.32 -16.28
N GLY A 22 -7.28 1.69 -15.32
CA GLY A 22 -6.02 2.37 -15.61
C GLY A 22 -5.11 1.57 -16.56
N GLY A 23 -5.03 0.25 -16.38
CA GLY A 23 -4.31 -0.65 -17.29
C GLY A 23 -4.90 -0.72 -18.69
N ILE A 24 -6.23 -0.74 -18.82
CA ILE A 24 -6.92 -0.69 -20.11
C ILE A 24 -6.66 0.65 -20.81
N LEU A 25 -6.79 1.76 -20.11
CA LEU A 25 -6.54 3.11 -20.64
C LEU A 25 -5.09 3.30 -21.12
N LYS A 26 -4.14 2.65 -20.43
CA LYS A 26 -2.76 2.55 -20.89
C LYS A 26 -2.64 1.75 -22.19
N LYS A 27 -3.29 0.58 -22.25
CA LYS A 27 -3.20 -0.33 -23.40
C LYS A 27 -3.80 0.26 -24.69
N ILE A 28 -4.88 1.02 -24.58
CA ILE A 28 -5.51 1.71 -25.72
C ILE A 28 -4.74 2.98 -26.15
N GLY A 29 -3.68 3.36 -25.44
CA GLY A 29 -2.86 4.54 -25.75
C GLY A 29 -3.52 5.89 -25.41
N PHE A 30 -4.68 5.88 -24.75
CA PHE A 30 -5.36 7.09 -24.28
C PHE A 30 -4.51 7.81 -23.22
N LEU A 31 -3.92 7.03 -22.31
CA LEU A 31 -2.93 7.52 -21.34
C LEU A 31 -1.55 7.00 -21.72
N LYS A 32 -0.64 7.93 -22.05
CA LYS A 32 0.77 7.62 -22.36
C LYS A 32 1.56 7.33 -21.09
N ASP A 33 2.67 6.59 -21.21
CA ASP A 33 3.59 6.33 -20.10
C ASP A 33 4.10 7.61 -19.41
N THR A 34 4.24 8.71 -20.16
CA THR A 34 4.62 10.01 -19.61
C THR A 34 3.59 10.56 -18.63
N PHE A 35 2.30 10.34 -18.87
CA PHE A 35 1.23 10.74 -17.96
C PHE A 35 1.27 9.94 -16.66
N PHE A 36 1.47 8.63 -16.75
CA PHE A 36 1.61 7.78 -15.56
C PHE A 36 2.82 8.18 -14.72
N ALA A 37 3.97 8.41 -15.34
CA ALA A 37 5.18 8.84 -14.63
C ALA A 37 5.01 10.22 -13.97
N GLN A 38 4.34 11.17 -14.63
CA GLN A 38 4.04 12.47 -14.05
C GLN A 38 3.03 12.38 -12.90
N SER A 39 1.98 11.58 -13.07
CA SER A 39 0.95 11.36 -12.05
C SER A 39 1.51 10.67 -10.82
N GLU A 40 2.34 9.63 -11.00
CA GLU A 40 3.03 8.95 -9.90
C GLU A 40 3.90 9.94 -9.11
N ARG A 41 4.71 10.76 -9.80
CA ARG A 41 5.53 11.78 -9.14
C ARG A 41 4.69 12.79 -8.37
N PHE A 42 3.57 13.23 -8.94
CA PHE A 42 2.65 14.15 -8.27
C PHE A 42 2.06 13.52 -7.01
N VAL A 43 1.56 12.29 -7.12
CA VAL A 43 0.96 11.58 -5.99
C VAL A 43 1.97 11.37 -4.86
N PHE A 44 3.19 10.92 -5.16
CA PHE A 44 4.20 10.68 -4.12
C PHE A 44 4.82 11.96 -3.54
N ARG A 45 4.95 13.04 -4.32
CA ARG A 45 5.59 14.29 -3.84
C ARG A 45 4.62 15.30 -3.26
N VAL A 46 3.35 15.26 -3.63
CA VAL A 46 2.34 16.25 -3.23
C VAL A 46 1.20 15.57 -2.49
N ALA A 47 0.47 14.66 -3.14
CA ALA A 47 -0.76 14.10 -2.56
C ALA A 47 -0.49 13.30 -1.28
N LEU A 48 0.55 12.48 -1.25
CA LEU A 48 0.89 11.65 -0.09
C LEU A 48 1.30 12.52 1.12
N PRO A 49 2.23 13.50 1.01
CA PRO A 49 2.48 14.45 2.08
C PRO A 49 1.25 15.23 2.54
N SER A 50 0.40 15.69 1.61
CA SER A 50 -0.85 16.39 1.94
C SER A 50 -1.82 15.50 2.70
N MET A 51 -1.98 14.24 2.28
CA MET A 51 -2.82 13.24 2.97
C MET A 51 -2.29 12.96 4.37
N LEU A 52 -0.97 12.78 4.54
CA LEU A 52 -0.35 12.61 5.86
C LEU A 52 -0.59 13.83 6.76
N PHE A 53 -0.45 15.04 6.22
CA PHE A 53 -0.73 16.26 6.96
C PHE A 53 -2.19 16.35 7.41
N LEU A 54 -3.14 16.09 6.50
CA LEU A 54 -4.57 16.06 6.82
C LEU A 54 -4.90 15.02 7.88
N ASN A 55 -4.30 13.83 7.80
CA ASN A 55 -4.46 12.79 8.81
C ASN A 55 -3.92 13.22 10.18
N MET A 56 -2.79 13.96 10.21
CA MET A 56 -2.26 14.52 11.45
C MET A 56 -3.16 15.62 12.02
N THR A 57 -3.74 16.49 11.19
CA THR A 57 -4.64 17.57 11.67
C THR A 57 -6.00 17.06 12.12
N ASN A 58 -6.50 16.00 11.48
CA ASN A 58 -7.77 15.36 11.81
C ASN A 58 -7.66 14.40 13.00
N ALA A 59 -6.45 14.07 13.45
CA ALA A 59 -6.21 13.36 14.71
C ALA A 59 -6.52 14.27 15.92
N ARG A 60 -7.76 14.76 16.03
CA ARG A 60 -8.32 15.45 17.19
C ARG A 60 -8.79 14.42 18.20
N GLY A 61 -7.85 13.89 18.96
CA GLY A 61 -8.08 13.02 20.11
C GLY A 61 -6.73 12.79 20.76
N SER A 62 -6.68 12.74 22.09
CA SER A 62 -5.46 12.42 22.84
C SER A 62 -4.77 11.24 22.16
N VAL A 63 -3.65 11.50 21.46
CA VAL A 63 -2.79 10.46 20.90
C VAL A 63 -2.30 9.70 22.11
N ARG A 64 -3.02 8.64 22.48
CA ARG A 64 -2.57 7.68 23.48
C ARG A 64 -1.41 6.99 22.81
N PHE A 65 -0.22 7.53 23.02
CA PHE A 65 1.01 6.94 22.55
C PHE A 65 1.17 5.61 23.28
N ASP A 66 0.63 4.56 22.67
CA ASP A 66 0.72 3.22 23.20
C ASP A 66 2.03 2.62 22.69
N GLY A 67 3.07 2.73 23.52
CA GLY A 67 4.40 2.20 23.21
C GLY A 67 4.37 0.69 22.92
N LYS A 68 3.39 -0.07 23.45
CA LYS A 68 3.23 -1.49 23.12
C LYS A 68 2.72 -1.66 21.69
N PHE A 69 1.78 -0.82 21.26
CA PHE A 69 1.30 -0.81 19.88
C PHE A 69 2.41 -0.42 18.90
N VAL A 70 3.20 0.61 19.21
CA VAL A 70 4.35 1.02 18.39
C VAL A 70 5.38 -0.10 18.30
N ALA A 71 5.75 -0.72 19.43
CA ALA A 71 6.67 -1.85 19.46
C ALA A 71 6.13 -3.05 18.66
N PHE A 72 4.85 -3.36 18.77
CA PHE A 72 4.19 -4.40 17.98
C PHE A 72 4.31 -4.11 16.47
N CYS A 73 4.01 -2.89 16.04
CA CYS A 73 4.16 -2.48 14.64
C CYS A 73 5.60 -2.60 14.14
N CYS A 74 6.58 -2.13 14.93
CA CYS A 74 7.99 -2.25 14.59
C CYS A 74 8.43 -3.73 14.46
N ILE A 75 8.07 -4.57 15.44
CA ILE A 75 8.41 -6.00 15.42
C ILE A 75 7.75 -6.68 14.22
N GLY A 76 6.46 -6.40 13.95
CA GLY A 76 5.75 -6.99 12.81
C GLY A 76 6.39 -6.62 11.47
N VAL A 77 6.76 -5.36 11.30
CA VAL A 77 7.50 -4.87 10.13
C VAL A 77 8.86 -5.56 9.99
N THR A 78 9.64 -5.61 11.07
CA THR A 78 10.97 -6.24 11.06
C THR A 78 10.86 -7.75 10.79
N ALA A 79 9.88 -8.43 11.38
CA ALA A 79 9.63 -9.85 11.14
C ALA A 79 9.26 -10.11 9.68
N ALA A 80 8.38 -9.29 9.08
CA ALA A 80 8.04 -9.40 7.67
C ALA A 80 9.27 -9.20 6.76
N PHE A 81 10.13 -8.23 7.08
CA PHE A 81 11.38 -8.01 6.35
C PHE A 81 12.34 -9.21 6.46
N VAL A 82 12.57 -9.73 7.67
CA VAL A 82 13.42 -10.91 7.89
C VAL A 82 12.86 -12.14 7.16
N LEU A 83 11.55 -12.34 7.22
CA LEU A 83 10.89 -13.45 6.53
C LEU A 83 11.06 -13.35 5.01
N LEU A 84 10.94 -12.15 4.42
CA LEU A 84 11.27 -11.92 3.01
C LEU A 84 12.75 -12.20 2.71
N CYS A 85 13.67 -11.75 3.56
CA CYS A 85 15.10 -12.07 3.43
C CYS A 85 15.40 -13.58 3.47
N LEU A 86 14.59 -14.38 4.16
CA LEU A 86 14.74 -15.84 4.21
C LEU A 86 14.05 -16.55 3.05
N ILE A 87 12.88 -16.09 2.61
CA ILE A 87 12.09 -16.74 1.54
C ILE A 87 12.61 -16.37 0.15
N VAL A 88 12.89 -15.09 -0.10
CA VAL A 88 13.34 -14.61 -1.41
C VAL A 88 14.58 -15.34 -1.95
N PRO A 89 15.63 -15.65 -1.17
CA PRO A 89 16.77 -16.40 -1.69
C PRO A 89 16.45 -17.85 -2.06
N LEU A 90 15.35 -18.43 -1.55
CA LEU A 90 14.89 -19.77 -1.97
C LEU A 90 14.29 -19.76 -3.39
N PHE A 91 13.66 -18.64 -3.80
CA PHE A 91 13.03 -18.51 -5.12
C PHE A 91 13.91 -17.79 -6.14
N ILE A 92 14.71 -16.81 -5.71
CA ILE A 92 15.57 -16.00 -6.58
C ILE A 92 17.02 -16.38 -6.31
N LYS A 93 17.66 -17.05 -7.28
CA LYS A 93 19.08 -17.46 -7.18
C LYS A 93 20.07 -16.32 -7.42
N GLU A 94 19.67 -15.29 -8.16
CA GLU A 94 20.51 -14.14 -8.52
C GLU A 94 20.62 -13.13 -7.36
N ASN A 95 21.79 -13.01 -6.75
CA ASN A 95 22.00 -12.15 -5.56
C ASN A 95 21.69 -10.67 -5.81
N ASP A 96 22.00 -10.14 -6.99
CA ASP A 96 21.80 -8.73 -7.34
C ASP A 96 20.30 -8.34 -7.34
N LYS A 97 19.43 -9.28 -7.74
CA LYS A 97 17.97 -9.03 -7.80
C LYS A 97 17.27 -9.22 -6.46
N ARG A 98 17.89 -9.92 -5.50
CA ARG A 98 17.28 -10.22 -4.19
C ARG A 98 16.98 -8.94 -3.41
N GLY A 99 17.95 -8.03 -3.33
CA GLY A 99 17.80 -6.77 -2.58
C GLY A 99 16.68 -5.90 -3.14
N ALA A 100 16.67 -5.70 -4.46
CA ALA A 100 15.62 -4.95 -5.14
C ALA A 100 14.23 -5.59 -4.97
N PHE A 101 14.14 -6.92 -5.03
CA PHE A 101 12.88 -7.64 -4.85
C PHE A 101 12.35 -7.56 -3.40
N ILE A 102 13.22 -7.73 -2.40
CA ILE A 102 12.85 -7.62 -0.98
C ILE A 102 12.37 -6.19 -0.67
N GLN A 103 13.11 -5.17 -1.15
CA GLN A 103 12.71 -3.76 -0.98
C GLN A 103 11.40 -3.45 -1.70
N GLY A 104 11.21 -3.96 -2.93
CA GLY A 104 9.97 -3.79 -3.68
C GLY A 104 8.76 -4.49 -3.03
N SER A 105 8.99 -5.64 -2.39
CA SER A 105 7.94 -6.41 -1.70
C SER A 105 7.48 -5.74 -0.42
N TYR A 106 8.40 -5.23 0.40
CA TYR A 106 8.07 -4.55 1.66
C TYR A 106 7.58 -3.11 1.45
N ARG A 107 8.16 -2.37 0.50
CA ARG A 107 7.70 -1.03 0.08
C ARG A 107 6.54 -1.11 -0.91
N SER A 108 5.78 -2.22 -0.91
CA SER A 108 4.49 -2.27 -1.58
C SER A 108 3.67 -1.06 -1.12
N ASN A 109 2.96 -0.42 -2.04
CA ASN A 109 2.36 0.91 -1.91
C ASN A 109 1.23 0.98 -0.85
N PHE A 110 1.52 0.60 0.39
CA PHE A 110 0.61 0.48 1.52
C PHE A 110 0.04 1.84 1.91
N ALA A 111 0.84 2.90 1.73
CA ALA A 111 0.40 4.27 1.99
C ALA A 111 -0.75 4.70 1.06
N ILE A 112 -0.87 4.13 -0.13
CA ILE A 112 -1.93 4.49 -1.10
C ILE A 112 -2.96 3.36 -1.20
N LEU A 113 -2.55 2.14 -1.54
CA LEU A 113 -3.47 1.00 -1.66
C LEU A 113 -3.95 0.52 -0.29
N GLY A 114 -3.05 0.41 0.69
CA GLY A 114 -3.39 -0.07 2.04
C GLY A 114 -4.32 0.88 2.78
N THR A 115 -4.10 2.20 2.68
CA THR A 115 -5.00 3.22 3.26
C THR A 115 -6.35 3.25 2.56
N THR A 116 -6.37 3.16 1.22
CA THR A 116 -7.63 3.07 0.46
C THR A 116 -8.41 1.80 0.82
N LEU A 117 -7.73 0.67 0.96
CA LEU A 117 -8.33 -0.58 1.42
C LEU A 117 -8.89 -0.46 2.83
N ALA A 118 -8.09 0.04 3.78
CA ALA A 118 -8.52 0.27 5.15
C ALA A 118 -9.74 1.20 5.22
N HIS A 119 -9.74 2.27 4.42
CA HIS A 119 -10.85 3.20 4.33
C HIS A 119 -12.13 2.54 3.76
N ASN A 120 -12.01 1.74 2.69
CA ASN A 120 -13.17 1.01 2.16
C ASN A 120 -13.67 -0.09 3.14
N MET A 121 -12.78 -0.68 3.94
CA MET A 121 -13.11 -1.74 4.91
C MET A 121 -13.74 -1.22 6.20
N PHE A 122 -13.22 -0.11 6.73
CA PHE A 122 -13.59 0.41 8.04
C PHE A 122 -14.43 1.69 7.97
N GLY A 123 -14.57 2.30 6.78
CA GLY A 123 -15.28 3.57 6.57
C GLY A 123 -14.47 4.81 6.98
N GLU A 124 -15.05 5.98 6.78
CA GLU A 124 -14.64 7.20 7.50
C GLU A 124 -15.15 7.09 8.93
N ALA A 125 -14.24 7.12 9.90
CA ALA A 125 -14.57 7.35 11.30
C ALA A 125 -14.39 8.84 11.61
#